data_AF-A0A323TI04-F1
#
_entry.id   AF-A0A323TI04-F1
#
_cell.length_a   1.000
_cell.length_b   1.000
_cell.length_c   1.000
_cell.angle_alpha   90.00
_cell.angle_beta   90.00
_cell.angle_gamma   90.00
#
_symmetry.space_group_name_H-M   'P 1'
#
loop_
_entity.id
_entity.type
_entity.pdbx_description
1 polymer ?
#
loop_
_entity_poly.entity_id
_entity_poly.type
_entity_poly.pdbx_seq_one_letter_code
_entity_poly.pdbx_strand_id
1 'polypeptide(L)' 'MGVIKSKKQFLVTDEDFLKFNKFGLPIEVFCPNQCETVAFGFLQQWDYNHAFVSGRKFERSKVVFFGK' A
#
# COMPACT_ATOMS: atom_id res chain seq x y z
N MET A 1 -5.05 -27.31 1.81
CA MET A 1 -5.35 -26.05 1.09
C MET A 1 -4.13 -25.16 1.09
N GLY A 2 -3.75 -24.66 -0.08
CA GLY A 2 -2.47 -24.00 -0.31
C GLY A 2 -2.34 -22.69 0.42
N VAL A 3 -1.26 -22.56 1.19
CA VAL A 3 -0.78 -21.28 1.68
C VAL A 3 -0.24 -20.54 0.45
N ILE A 4 -1.06 -19.67 -0.15
CA ILE A 4 -0.57 -18.69 -1.12
C ILE A 4 0.30 -17.70 -0.33
N LYS A 5 1.56 -18.08 -0.09
CA LYS A 5 2.65 -17.16 0.19
C LYS A 5 2.83 -16.31 -1.06
N SER A 6 1.99 -15.30 -1.23
CA SER A 6 2.29 -14.17 -2.12
C SER A 6 3.42 -13.37 -1.48
N LYS A 7 4.65 -13.93 -1.57
CA LYS A 7 5.89 -13.16 -1.52
C LYS A 7 5.93 -12.27 -2.77
N LYS A 8 5.15 -11.20 -2.76
CA LYS A 8 5.34 -10.03 -3.62
C LYS A 8 5.24 -8.85 -2.65
N GLN A 9 6.30 -8.59 -1.88
CA GLN A 9 7.27 -7.54 -2.24
C GLN A 9 6.55 -6.33 -2.81
N PHE A 10 6.08 -5.47 -1.90
CA PHE A 10 5.96 -4.07 -2.20
C PHE A 10 7.10 -3.41 -1.46
N LEU A 11 8.07 -2.98 -2.25
CA LEU A 11 9.34 -2.40 -1.84
C LEU A 11 9.13 -0.94 -1.43
N VAL A 12 8.06 -0.65 -0.70
CA VAL A 12 7.97 0.58 0.09
C VAL A 12 8.35 0.15 1.49
N THR A 13 9.66 0.11 1.72
CA THR A 13 10.21 -0.09 3.06
C THR A 13 9.69 1.04 3.94
N ASP A 14 9.62 0.86 5.27
CA ASP A 14 9.20 1.96 6.16
C ASP A 14 10.08 3.23 5.99
N GLU A 15 11.29 3.05 5.45
CA GLU A 15 12.21 4.10 5.03
C GLU A 15 11.76 4.85 3.77
N ASP A 16 11.26 4.13 2.76
CA ASP A 16 10.67 4.71 1.57
C ASP A 16 9.35 5.39 1.94
N PHE A 17 8.57 4.84 2.88
CA PHE A 17 7.38 5.49 3.44
C PHE A 17 7.69 6.88 3.99
N LEU A 18 8.72 7.01 4.82
CA LEU A 18 9.15 8.29 5.37
C LEU A 18 9.50 9.28 4.26
N LYS A 19 10.10 8.80 3.15
CA LYS A 19 10.33 9.62 1.96
C LYS A 19 9.03 9.99 1.25
N PHE A 20 8.15 9.04 0.92
CA PHE A 20 6.88 9.33 0.23
C PHE A 20 6.01 10.31 1.03
N ASN A 21 5.95 10.16 2.35
CA ASN A 21 5.22 11.08 3.23
C ASN A 21 5.91 12.47 3.29
N LYS A 22 7.24 12.51 3.37
CA LYS A 22 8.00 13.78 3.42
C LYS A 22 8.00 14.54 2.09
N PHE A 23 8.03 13.83 0.97
CA PHE A 23 8.03 14.40 -0.38
C PHE A 23 6.61 14.60 -0.93
N GLY A 24 5.57 14.14 -0.22
CA GLY A 24 4.18 14.24 -0.69
C GLY A 24 4.00 13.54 -2.03
N LEU A 25 4.52 12.32 -2.15
CA LEU A 25 4.44 11.54 -3.38
C LEU A 25 3.16 10.67 -3.36
N PRO A 26 2.45 10.57 -4.49
CA PRO A 26 1.26 9.74 -4.57
C PRO A 26 1.65 8.25 -4.59
N ILE A 27 0.82 7.45 -3.92
CA ILE A 27 0.90 6.00 -3.92
C ILE A 27 -0.36 5.40 -4.53
N GLU A 28 -0.19 4.27 -5.19
CA GLU A 28 -1.24 3.50 -5.81
C GLU A 28 -1.54 2.25 -4.99
N VAL A 29 -2.81 2.03 -4.68
CA VAL A 29 -3.30 0.88 -3.92
C VAL A 29 -3.92 -0.13 -4.86
N PHE A 30 -3.32 -1.30 -5.00
CA PHE A 30 -3.76 -2.34 -5.92
C PHE A 30 -4.34 -3.55 -5.18
N CYS A 31 -5.58 -3.95 -5.44
CA CYS A 31 -6.17 -5.14 -4.83
C CYS A 31 -5.90 -6.38 -5.68
N PRO A 32 -5.00 -7.31 -5.27
CA PRO A 32 -4.71 -8.51 -6.05
C PRO A 32 -5.90 -9.48 -6.12
N ASN A 33 -6.83 -9.42 -5.16
CA ASN A 33 -8.04 -10.25 -5.19
C ASN A 33 -9.02 -9.83 -6.29
N GLN A 34 -9.09 -8.53 -6.58
CA GLN A 34 -9.96 -7.97 -7.61
C GLN A 34 -9.20 -7.69 -8.93
N CYS A 35 -7.87 -7.83 -8.92
CA CYS A 35 -6.98 -7.46 -10.01
C CYS A 35 -7.17 -6.00 -10.48
N GLU A 36 -7.50 -5.09 -9.57
CA GLU A 36 -7.76 -3.68 -9.89
C GLU A 36 -7.11 -2.72 -8.89
N THR A 37 -6.89 -1.48 -9.33
CA THR A 37 -6.44 -0.38 -8.47
C THR A 37 -7.63 0.19 -7.72
N VAL A 38 -7.63 0.04 -6.40
CA VAL A 38 -8.74 0.44 -5.51
C VAL A 38 -8.58 1.86 -4.96
N ALA A 39 -7.37 2.41 -5.00
CA ALA A 39 -7.11 3.81 -4.68
C ALA A 39 -5.83 4.33 -5.30
N PHE A 40 -5.78 5.65 -5.47
CA PHE A 40 -4.60 6.38 -5.85
C PHE A 40 -4.59 7.71 -5.08
N GLY A 41 -3.48 8.08 -4.48
CA GLY A 41 -3.36 9.36 -3.80
C GLY A 41 -2.28 9.39 -2.73
N PHE A 42 -2.29 10.43 -1.90
CA PHE A 42 -1.29 10.59 -0.86
C PHE A 42 -1.60 9.70 0.33
N LEU A 43 -0.54 9.06 0.84
CA LEU A 43 -0.57 8.35 2.09
C LEU A 43 -0.63 9.36 3.23
N GLN A 44 -1.62 9.22 4.11
CA GLN A 44 -1.81 10.08 5.27
C GLN A 44 -1.31 9.40 6.55
N GLN A 45 -1.55 8.10 6.67
CA GLN A 45 -1.20 7.33 7.86
C GLN A 45 -0.79 5.92 7.47
N TRP A 46 0.21 5.38 8.16
CA TRP A 46 0.74 4.05 7.92
C TRP A 46 0.96 3.35 9.26
N ASP A 47 0.25 2.26 9.45
CA ASP A 47 0.33 1.39 10.61
C ASP A 47 0.88 0.02 10.20
N TYR A 48 1.21 -0.80 11.20
CA TYR A 48 1.65 -2.18 11.00
C TYR A 48 0.63 -3.02 10.20
N ASN A 49 -0.66 -2.80 10.42
CA ASN A 49 -1.72 -3.58 9.78
C ASN A 49 -2.51 -2.81 8.71
N HIS A 50 -2.51 -1.48 8.77
CA HIS A 50 -3.38 -0.64 7.95
C HIS A 50 -2.64 0.52 7.33
N ALA A 51 -3.11 1.00 6.19
CA ALA A 51 -2.64 2.22 5.56
C ALA A 51 -3.84 3.11 5.22
N PHE A 52 -3.71 4.41 5.42
CA PHE A 52 -4.70 5.41 5.03
C PHE A 52 -4.21 6.17 3.81
N VAL A 53 -4.85 5.93 2.68
CA VAL A 53 -4.54 6.59 1.40
C VAL A 53 -5.75 7.40 0.97
N SER A 54 -5.57 8.71 0.76
CA SER A 54 -6.65 9.60 0.31
C SER A 54 -7.92 9.50 1.17
N GLY A 55 -7.76 9.40 2.50
CA GLY A 55 -8.85 9.27 3.47
C GLY A 55 -9.50 7.88 3.56
N ARG A 56 -9.01 6.91 2.78
CA ARG A 56 -9.51 5.52 2.80
C ARG A 56 -8.54 4.60 3.52
N LYS A 57 -9.06 3.74 4.39
CA LYS A 57 -8.30 2.75 5.13
C LYS A 57 -8.21 1.44 4.35
N PHE A 58 -7.00 0.90 4.25
CA PHE A 58 -6.73 -0.36 3.56
C PHE A 58 -5.91 -1.31 4.44
N GLU A 59 -6.26 -2.61 4.42
CA GLU A 59 -5.52 -3.66 5.12
C GLU A 59 -4.29 -4.06 4.33
N ARG A 60 -3.09 -3.92 4.92
CA ARG A 60 -1.82 -4.22 4.25
C ARG A 60 -1.69 -5.69 3.84
N SER A 61 -2.39 -6.59 4.51
CA SER A 61 -2.42 -8.02 4.17
C SER A 61 -3.29 -8.35 2.95
N LYS A 62 -4.18 -7.43 2.53
CA LYS A 62 -5.14 -7.66 1.45
C LYS A 62 -4.88 -6.83 0.22
N VAL A 63 -4.15 -5.72 0.34
CA VAL A 63 -3.88 -4.81 -0.77
C VAL A 63 -2.41 -4.50 -0.94
N VAL A 64 -2.15 -4.19 -2.19
CA VAL A 64 -0.98 -3.71 -2.88
C VAL A 64 -0.58 -2.26 -2.65
N PHE A 65 0.69 -1.82 -2.49
CA PHE A 65 1.01 -0.37 -2.49
C PHE A 65 2.22 -0.01 -3.36
N PHE A 66 1.99 0.57 -4.53
CA PHE A 66 3.05 1.03 -5.43
C PHE A 66 3.38 2.51 -5.19
N GLY A 67 4.66 2.82 -4.97
CA GLY A 67 5.19 4.19 -5.06
C GLY A 67 5.86 4.41 -6.42
N LYS A 68 5.60 5.55 -7.05
CA LYS A 68 6.25 5.98 -8.30
C LYS A 68 7.16 7.17 -8.09
#